data_AF-A0A2V6NLL8-F1
#
_entry.id   AF-A0A2V6NLL8-F1
#
_cell.length_a   1.000
_cell.length_b   1.000
_cell.length_c   1.000
_cell.angle_alpha   90.00
_cell.angle_beta   90.00
_cell.angle_gamma   90.00
#
_symmetry.space_group_name_H-M   'P 1'
#
loop_
_entity.id
_entity.type
_entity.pdbx_description
1 polymer ?
#
loop_
_entity_poly.entity_id
_entity_poly.type
_entity_poly.pdbx_seq_one_letter_code
_entity_poly.pdbx_strand_id
1 'polypeptide(L)' 'TMEREKHLCANVDLYAAPVFTMLEFDPALNTPIFAASRVAGWCAHVVEQHDNNRLIRPLSLYTGPAPRPYGGGSKNGA' A
#
# COMPACT_ATOMS: atom_id res chain seq x y z
N THR A 1 -19.18 10.49 -20.09
CA THR A 1 -18.39 9.34 -19.61
C THR A 1 -17.18 9.89 -18.88
N MET A 2 -16.60 9.14 -17.93
CA MET A 2 -15.42 9.60 -17.16
C MET A 2 -14.26 10.03 -18.08
N GLU A 3 -14.13 9.40 -19.24
CA GLU A 3 -13.17 9.78 -20.28
C GLU A 3 -13.46 11.16 -20.90
N ARG A 4 -14.71 11.45 -21.28
CA ARG A 4 -15.08 12.73 -21.93
C ARG A 4 -15.02 13.92 -20.98
N GLU A 5 -15.36 13.73 -19.71
CA GLU A 5 -15.51 14.81 -18.73
C GLU A 5 -14.27 15.01 -17.87
N LYS A 6 -13.48 13.95 -17.65
CA LYS A 6 -12.31 13.97 -16.75
C LYS A 6 -11.04 13.41 -17.39
N HIS A 7 -11.08 12.95 -18.64
CA HIS A 7 -9.95 12.31 -19.32
C HIS A 7 -9.36 11.12 -18.54
N LEU A 8 -10.24 10.36 -17.86
CA LEU A 8 -9.87 9.17 -17.10
C LEU A 8 -10.28 7.89 -17.84
N CYS A 9 -9.28 7.05 -18.14
CA CYS A 9 -9.51 5.70 -18.64
C CYS A 9 -9.94 4.76 -17.50
N ALA A 10 -10.79 3.79 -17.82
CA ALA A 10 -11.15 2.73 -16.91
C ALA A 10 -9.95 1.82 -16.61
N ASN A 11 -9.63 1.63 -15.32
CA ASN A 11 -8.68 0.61 -14.91
C ASN A 11 -9.35 -0.79 -14.90
N VAL A 12 -8.55 -1.82 -14.67
CA VAL A 12 -9.04 -3.21 -14.65
C VAL A 12 -10.14 -3.44 -13.61
N ASP A 13 -10.05 -2.75 -12.46
CA ASP A 13 -10.98 -2.95 -11.34
C ASP A 13 -12.42 -2.56 -11.71
N LEU A 14 -12.59 -1.54 -12.57
CA LEU A 14 -13.92 -1.10 -13.02
C LEU A 14 -14.68 -2.22 -13.73
N TYR A 15 -14.01 -3.01 -14.56
CA TYR A 15 -14.63 -4.09 -15.31
C TYR A 15 -14.54 -5.45 -14.59
N ALA A 16 -13.59 -5.63 -13.66
CA ALA A 16 -13.49 -6.84 -12.85
C ALA A 16 -14.68 -6.98 -11.88
N ALA A 17 -15.13 -5.89 -11.26
CA ALA A 17 -16.24 -5.92 -10.32
C ALA A 17 -17.55 -6.50 -10.91
N PRO A 18 -18.08 -6.02 -12.06
CA PRO A 18 -19.29 -6.61 -12.63
C PRO A 18 -19.08 -8.05 -13.10
N VAL A 19 -17.88 -8.44 -13.54
CA VAL A 19 -17.57 -9.83 -13.90
C VAL A 19 -17.68 -10.75 -12.67
N PHE A 20 -17.15 -10.34 -11.52
CA PHE A 20 -17.29 -11.12 -10.28
C PHE A 20 -18.75 -11.20 -9.82
N THR A 21 -19.54 -10.13 -9.97
CA THR A 21 -20.99 -10.17 -9.72
C THR A 21 -21.72 -11.12 -10.66
N MET A 22 -21.36 -11.14 -11.96
CA MET A 22 -21.95 -12.06 -12.94
C MET A 22 -21.60 -13.53 -12.66
N LEU A 23 -20.48 -13.78 -11.99
CA LEU A 23 -20.08 -15.10 -11.50
C LEU A 23 -20.68 -15.45 -10.14
N GLU A 24 -21.56 -14.59 -9.60
CA GLU A 24 -22.25 -14.77 -8.32
C GLU A 24 -21.31 -14.91 -7.12
N PHE A 25 -20.11 -14.31 -7.21
CA PHE A 25 -19.22 -14.23 -6.05
C PHE A 25 -19.72 -13.18 -5.05
N ASP A 26 -19.59 -13.51 -3.76
CA ASP A 26 -19.80 -12.54 -2.69
C ASP A 26 -18.79 -11.37 -2.88
N PRO A 27 -19.23 -10.10 -2.89
CA PRO A 27 -18.35 -8.93 -2.98
C PRO A 27 -17.21 -8.91 -1.96
N ALA A 28 -17.39 -9.55 -0.79
CA ALA A 28 -16.35 -9.72 0.22
C ALA A 28 -15.15 -10.56 -0.28
N LEU A 29 -15.34 -11.36 -1.33
CA LEU A 29 -14.31 -12.20 -1.95
C LEU A 29 -13.49 -11.51 -3.03
N ASN A 30 -13.85 -10.28 -3.45
CA ASN A 30 -13.11 -9.56 -4.50
C ASN A 30 -11.61 -9.40 -4.16
N THR A 31 -11.30 -8.96 -2.94
CA THR A 31 -9.91 -8.77 -2.48
C THR A 31 -9.18 -10.12 -2.26
N PRO A 32 -9.81 -11.15 -1.65
CA PRO A 32 -9.24 -12.49 -1.61
C PRO A 32 -8.91 -13.09 -2.98
N ILE A 33 -9.78 -12.93 -3.99
CA ILE A 33 -9.54 -13.40 -5.37
C ILE A 33 -8.32 -12.68 -5.97
N PHE A 34 -8.23 -11.36 -5.79
CA PHE A 34 -7.05 -10.60 -6.20
C PHE A 34 -5.77 -11.14 -5.55
N ALA A 35 -5.80 -11.38 -4.23
CA ALA A 35 -4.64 -11.88 -3.50
C ALA A 35 -4.23 -13.27 -4.00
N ALA A 36 -5.17 -14.20 -4.17
CA ALA A 36 -4.92 -15.54 -4.71
C ALA A 36 -4.28 -15.50 -6.10
N SER A 37 -4.76 -14.61 -6.98
CA SER A 37 -4.15 -14.37 -8.29
C SER A 37 -2.74 -13.79 -8.18
N ARG A 38 -2.52 -12.83 -7.28
CA ARG A 38 -1.28 -12.04 -7.24
C ARG A 38 -0.13 -12.69 -6.47
N VAL A 39 -0.42 -13.72 -5.66
CA VAL A 39 0.60 -14.53 -4.96
C VAL A 39 1.69 -15.03 -5.92
N ALA A 40 1.34 -15.45 -7.14
CA ALA A 40 2.34 -15.91 -8.12
C ALA A 40 3.35 -14.80 -8.47
N GLY A 41 2.88 -13.56 -8.67
CA GLY A 41 3.75 -12.41 -8.93
C GLY A 41 4.57 -11.99 -7.71
N TRP A 42 3.99 -12.08 -6.50
CA TRP A 42 4.74 -11.83 -5.26
C TRP A 42 5.88 -12.84 -5.07
N CYS A 43 5.61 -14.13 -5.29
CA CYS A 43 6.63 -15.17 -5.23
C CYS A 43 7.73 -14.94 -6.27
N ALA A 44 7.37 -14.57 -7.50
CA ALA A 44 8.35 -14.23 -8.54
C ALA A 44 9.25 -13.07 -8.12
N HIS A 45 8.68 -11.96 -7.64
CA HIS A 45 9.47 -10.83 -7.15
C HIS A 45 10.35 -11.16 -5.94
N VAL A 46 9.93 -12.08 -5.07
CA VAL A 46 10.77 -12.57 -3.97
C VAL A 46 11.98 -13.31 -4.52
N VAL A 47 11.80 -14.20 -5.49
CA VAL A 47 12.90 -14.92 -6.15
C VAL A 47 13.85 -13.93 -6.83
N GLU A 48 13.32 -13.00 -7.62
CA GLU A 48 14.11 -11.94 -8.29
C GLU A 48 14.92 -11.10 -7.29
N GLN A 49 14.32 -10.77 -6.14
CA GLN A 49 15.00 -10.03 -5.08
C GLN A 49 16.10 -10.87 -4.42
N HIS A 50 15.92 -12.18 -4.26
CA HIS A 50 16.98 -13.06 -3.75
C HIS A 50 18.16 -13.20 -4.72
N ASP A 51 17.88 -13.24 -6.03
CA ASP A 51 18.90 -13.32 -7.08
C ASP A 51 19.69 -12.01 -7.24
N ASN A 52 19.04 -10.84 -7.06
CA ASN A 52 19.66 -9.52 -7.15
C ASN A 52 19.31 -8.63 -5.95
N ASN A 53 19.89 -8.96 -4.80
CA ASN A 53 19.48 -8.45 -3.49
C ASN A 53 19.92 -7.00 -3.19
N ARG A 54 19.24 -6.04 -3.82
CA ARG A 54 19.39 -4.62 -3.53
C ARG A 54 18.10 -4.04 -2.94
N LEU A 55 18.13 -3.73 -1.66
CA LEU A 55 17.00 -3.09 -0.98
C LEU A 55 17.03 -1.57 -1.17
N ILE A 56 15.86 -0.97 -1.34
CA ILE A 56 15.69 0.48 -1.20
C ILE A 56 15.88 0.89 0.27
N ARG A 57 16.69 1.93 0.52
CA ARG A 57 16.88 2.53 1.85
C ARG A 57 16.36 3.97 1.83
N PRO A 58 15.04 4.18 1.94
CA PRO A 58 14.48 5.52 1.87
C PRO A 58 14.94 6.35 3.07
N LEU A 59 15.24 7.63 2.81
CA LEU A 59 15.51 8.61 3.85
C LEU A 59 14.26 9.46 4.07
N SER A 60 14.04 9.90 5.30
CA SER A 60 12.96 10.82 5.65
C SER A 60 13.53 12.19 6.01
N LEU A 61 12.85 13.24 5.58
CA LEU A 61 13.13 14.60 6.02
C LEU A 61 12.46 14.83 7.38
N TYR A 62 13.25 15.14 8.40
CA TYR A 62 12.70 15.52 9.70
C TYR A 62 12.17 16.96 9.65
N THR A 63 10.86 17.12 9.83
CA THR A 63 10.17 18.42 9.93
C THR A 63 9.59 18.67 11.32
N GLY A 64 10.04 17.89 12.31
CA GLY A 64 9.60 18.03 13.70
C GLY A 64 10.32 19.17 14.44
N PRO A 65 9.95 19.40 15.71
CA PRO A 65 10.57 20.44 16.54
C PRO A 65 12.08 20.22 16.74
N ALA A 66 12.82 21.30 16.96
CA ALA A 66 14.22 21.22 17.39
C ALA A 66 14.37 20.38 18.68
N PRO A 67 15.58 19.85 18.97
CA PRO A 67 15.85 19.11 20.19
C PRO A 67 15.38 19.89 21.42
N ARG A 68 14.58 19.23 22.27
CA ARG A 68 14.06 19.83 23.50
C ARG A 68 14.91 19.40 24.70
N PRO A 69 15.19 20.29 25.66
CA PRO A 69 15.81 19.89 26.90
C PRO A 69 14.92 18.87 27.62
N TYR A 70 15.53 17.86 28.24
CA TYR A 70 14.80 16.90 29.05
C TYR A 70 14.14 17.63 30.23
N GLY A 71 12.83 17.49 30.37
CA GLY A 71 12.06 18.04 31.48
C GLY A 71 12.34 17.24 32.75
N GLY A 72 13.55 17.38 33.31
CA GLY A 72 13.89 16.80 34.61
C GLY A 72 12.87 17.27 35.65
N GLY A 73 12.29 16.32 36.38
CA GLY A 73 11.26 16.58 37.38
C GLY A 73 11.67 17.68 38.36
N SER A 74 10.67 18.45 38.79
CA SER A 74 10.77 19.55 39.75
C SER A 74 11.80 19.25 40.86
N LYS A 75 12.90 20.01 40.89
CA LYS A 75 13.75 20.09 42.07
C LYS A 75 13.11 21.07 43.06
N ASN A 76 12.00 20.67 43.68
CA ASN A 76 11.51 21.31 44.91
C ASN A 76 11.75 20.32 46.05
N GLY A 77 12.84 20.55 46.80
CA GLY A 77 13.21 19.72 47.94
C GLY A 77 14.59 20.06 48.49
N ALA A 78 14.78 21.31 48.95
CA ALA A 78 15.66 21.74 50.04
C ALA A 78 15.57 23.26 50.17
#